data_AF-A0A434WUY6-F1
#
_entry.id   AF-A0A434WUY6-F1
#
_cell.length_a   1.000
_cell.length_b   1.000
_cell.length_c   1.000
_cell.angle_alpha   90.00
_cell.angle_beta   90.00
_cell.angle_gamma   90.00
#
_symmetry.space_group_name_H-M   'P 1'
#
loop_
_entity.id
_entity.type
_entity.pdbx_description
1 polymer ?
#
loop_
_entity_poly.entity_id
_entity_poly.type
_entity_poly.pdbx_seq_one_letter_code
_entity_poly.pdbx_strand_id
1 'polypeptide(L)'
;MELRMGSPAPALKVENWLRGEPLTSLRPGKVYLVEFWATWCRPCVHAMPHLIELQEKYKDSGFEIIGVAACEKAATADEARTNVDAWLTEKFPNLNYRTAFDCTGEMKKLWLEPSSSFGIPTSFVVDRDGHIAYIGHPAPLDDVLPKVLNGSWRSSYEAKAVDAKRISRVRESSLSQPIYAKLGPAMQDEDWAAALLAIEEGLAVMPDSFDFRRVHADILLHKLRDIKTGLPLMRELVEDAINKKFEAMSWVVMALNQLFHPTIDNSHLPHDDRFAMGKELSEQILELNPPQGDGDFKFGCYFPVAQYYYESGNKDRAIELIEVAIKSLDHSEPVPDQTKQRYLTSLLQALANYTGEPACHAGLCVAPQNKTSETQNAVTS
;
A
#
# COMPACT_ATOMS: atom_id res chain seq x y z
N MET A 1 -5.93 3.79 -27.93
CA MET A 1 -6.63 5.00 -27.47
C MET A 1 -6.72 4.89 -25.97
N GLU A 2 -6.16 5.81 -25.19
CA GLU A 2 -6.20 5.75 -23.72
C GLU A 2 -7.62 6.07 -23.22
N LEU A 3 -8.15 5.21 -22.34
CA LEU A 3 -9.49 5.32 -21.78
C LEU A 3 -9.42 6.04 -20.43
N ARG A 4 -10.08 7.20 -20.36
CA ARG A 4 -10.06 8.12 -19.20
C ARG A 4 -11.45 8.68 -18.94
N MET A 5 -11.64 9.39 -17.81
CA MET A 5 -12.90 10.08 -17.57
C MET A 5 -13.20 11.07 -18.71
N GLY A 6 -14.46 11.13 -19.12
CA GLY A 6 -14.94 11.87 -20.28
C GLY A 6 -14.77 11.15 -21.63
N SER A 7 -14.14 9.98 -21.68
CA SER A 7 -14.09 9.18 -22.91
C SER A 7 -15.46 8.55 -23.20
N PRO A 8 -15.87 8.37 -24.46
CA PRO A 8 -17.03 7.55 -24.80
C PRO A 8 -16.87 6.14 -24.22
N ALA A 9 -17.95 5.59 -23.67
CA ALA A 9 -17.94 4.23 -23.16
C ALA A 9 -17.69 3.23 -24.31
N PRO A 10 -16.77 2.27 -24.16
CA PRO A 10 -16.57 1.21 -25.13
C PRO A 10 -17.83 0.33 -25.28
N ALA A 11 -17.89 -0.45 -26.36
CA ALA A 11 -18.98 -1.39 -26.56
C ALA A 11 -18.92 -2.56 -25.56
N LEU A 12 -20.08 -3.16 -25.28
CA LEU A 12 -20.18 -4.43 -24.58
C LEU A 12 -20.00 -5.56 -25.58
N LYS A 13 -18.88 -6.27 -25.52
CA LYS A 13 -18.57 -7.47 -26.33
C LYS A 13 -18.39 -8.68 -25.43
N VAL A 14 -19.48 -9.07 -24.80
CA VAL A 14 -19.51 -10.21 -23.87
C VAL A 14 -19.84 -11.50 -24.62
N GLU A 15 -19.33 -12.62 -24.12
CA GLU A 15 -19.55 -13.94 -24.71
C GLU A 15 -20.96 -14.45 -24.41
N ASN A 16 -21.38 -14.32 -23.14
CA ASN A 16 -22.69 -14.77 -22.66
C ASN A 16 -23.23 -13.88 -21.54
N TRP A 17 -24.53 -14.00 -21.29
CA TRP A 17 -25.22 -13.45 -20.12
C TRP A 17 -25.61 -14.59 -19.18
N LEU A 18 -25.22 -14.48 -17.92
CA LEU A 18 -25.51 -15.48 -16.88
C LEU A 18 -26.74 -15.08 -16.05
N ARG A 19 -26.92 -13.79 -15.77
CA ARG A 19 -28.07 -13.27 -14.98
C ARG A 19 -28.66 -12.04 -15.66
N GLY A 20 -29.99 -11.95 -15.62
CA GLY A 20 -30.77 -10.88 -16.25
C GLY A 20 -30.80 -10.96 -17.79
N GLU A 21 -31.73 -10.23 -18.40
CA GLU A 21 -31.82 -10.12 -19.87
C GLU A 21 -30.50 -9.64 -20.53
N PRO A 22 -30.17 -10.11 -21.74
CA PRO A 22 -29.04 -9.59 -22.50
C PRO A 22 -29.17 -8.08 -22.79
N LEU A 23 -28.07 -7.33 -22.62
CA LEU A 23 -27.98 -5.93 -23.00
C LEU A 23 -27.04 -5.75 -24.20
N THR A 24 -27.56 -5.27 -25.32
CA THR A 24 -26.78 -5.12 -26.57
C THR A 24 -25.96 -3.83 -26.62
N SER A 25 -26.35 -2.79 -25.89
CA SER A 25 -25.67 -1.49 -25.89
C SER A 25 -26.01 -0.66 -24.65
N LEU A 26 -25.06 0.17 -24.22
CA LEU A 26 -25.28 1.21 -23.20
C LEU A 26 -26.07 2.37 -23.82
N ARG A 27 -27.31 2.59 -23.37
CA ARG A 27 -28.21 3.60 -23.97
C ARG A 27 -28.02 4.96 -23.31
N PRO A 28 -27.94 6.06 -24.09
CA PRO A 28 -28.00 7.41 -23.51
C PRO A 28 -29.27 7.60 -22.66
N GLY A 29 -29.18 8.47 -21.65
CA GLY A 29 -30.24 8.75 -20.69
C GLY A 29 -30.22 7.87 -19.42
N LYS A 30 -29.43 6.79 -19.41
CA LYS A 30 -29.21 5.94 -18.23
C LYS A 30 -27.77 6.05 -17.72
N VAL A 31 -27.59 5.80 -16.43
CA VAL A 31 -26.27 5.61 -15.83
C VAL A 31 -26.00 4.12 -15.71
N TYR A 32 -24.81 3.69 -16.14
CA TYR A 32 -24.41 2.28 -16.03
C TYR A 32 -23.18 2.14 -15.14
N LEU A 33 -23.11 1.06 -14.39
CA LEU A 33 -21.89 0.59 -13.76
C LEU A 33 -21.45 -0.69 -14.46
N VAL A 34 -20.28 -0.68 -15.09
CA VAL A 34 -19.63 -1.89 -15.62
C VAL A 34 -18.57 -2.32 -14.61
N GLU A 35 -18.82 -3.44 -13.94
CA GLU A 35 -17.98 -3.95 -12.86
C GLU A 35 -17.21 -5.18 -13.31
N PHE A 36 -15.87 -5.12 -13.32
CA PHE A 36 -15.02 -6.26 -13.66
C PHE A 36 -14.67 -7.07 -12.41
N TRP A 37 -14.94 -8.37 -12.45
CA TRP A 37 -14.74 -9.27 -11.30
C TRP A 37 -14.35 -10.70 -11.71
N ALA A 38 -14.07 -11.54 -10.71
CA ALA A 38 -13.91 -12.99 -10.85
C ALA A 38 -14.23 -13.72 -9.53
N THR A 39 -14.58 -15.01 -9.60
CA THR A 39 -14.97 -15.85 -8.45
C THR A 39 -13.85 -16.03 -7.42
N TRP A 40 -12.59 -16.09 -7.89
CA TRP A 40 -11.41 -16.22 -7.04
C TRP A 40 -10.96 -14.90 -6.40
N CYS A 41 -11.52 -13.76 -6.85
CA CYS A 41 -11.15 -12.43 -6.36
C CYS A 41 -11.88 -12.13 -5.06
N ARG A 42 -11.25 -12.42 -3.91
CA ARG A 42 -11.85 -12.17 -2.58
C ARG A 42 -12.35 -10.73 -2.38
N PRO A 43 -11.61 -9.66 -2.77
CA PRO A 43 -12.15 -8.30 -2.69
C PRO A 43 -13.41 -8.08 -3.55
N CYS A 44 -13.48 -8.68 -4.73
CA CYS A 44 -14.67 -8.62 -5.58
C CYS A 44 -15.87 -9.27 -4.88
N VAL A 45 -15.69 -10.46 -4.32
CA VAL A 45 -16.75 -11.17 -3.57
C VAL A 45 -17.28 -10.34 -2.41
N HIS A 46 -16.40 -9.65 -1.66
CA HIS A 46 -16.83 -8.74 -0.60
C HIS A 46 -17.55 -7.48 -1.09
N ALA A 47 -17.27 -7.03 -2.32
CA ALA A 47 -17.94 -5.87 -2.91
C ALA A 47 -19.33 -6.20 -3.47
N MET A 48 -19.61 -7.45 -3.85
CA MET A 48 -20.88 -7.82 -4.47
C MET A 48 -22.14 -7.47 -3.64
N PRO A 49 -22.20 -7.67 -2.30
CA PRO A 49 -23.33 -7.23 -1.50
C PRO A 49 -23.58 -5.72 -1.58
N HIS A 50 -22.51 -4.92 -1.54
CA HIS A 50 -22.59 -3.46 -1.71
C HIS A 50 -23.15 -3.09 -3.08
N LEU A 51 -22.75 -3.78 -4.15
CA LEU A 51 -23.31 -3.58 -5.49
C LEU A 51 -24.80 -3.95 -5.57
N ILE A 52 -25.24 -5.01 -4.88
CA ILE A 52 -26.65 -5.38 -4.79
C ILE A 52 -27.46 -4.26 -4.13
N GLU A 53 -26.94 -3.68 -3.04
CA GLU A 53 -27.55 -2.55 -2.35
C GLU A 53 -27.62 -1.30 -3.23
N LEU A 54 -26.55 -0.98 -3.97
CA LEU A 54 -26.54 0.14 -4.91
C LEU A 54 -27.55 -0.03 -6.05
N GLN A 55 -27.63 -1.24 -6.62
CA GLN A 55 -28.63 -1.55 -7.66
C GLN A 55 -30.05 -1.35 -7.12
N GLU A 56 -30.34 -1.82 -5.91
CA GLU A 56 -31.66 -1.68 -5.29
C GLU A 56 -31.99 -0.21 -4.99
N LYS A 57 -31.02 0.52 -4.40
CA LYS A 57 -31.16 1.92 -4.01
C LYS A 57 -31.45 2.85 -5.19
N TYR A 58 -30.85 2.59 -6.35
CA TYR A 58 -30.94 3.48 -7.52
C TYR A 58 -31.73 2.91 -8.70
N LYS A 59 -32.42 1.77 -8.55
CA LYS A 59 -33.18 1.12 -9.64
C LYS A 59 -34.17 2.06 -10.35
N ASP A 60 -34.82 2.95 -9.59
CA ASP A 60 -35.81 3.91 -10.11
C ASP A 60 -35.19 5.24 -10.60
N SER A 61 -33.86 5.40 -10.46
CA SER A 61 -33.11 6.61 -10.84
C SER A 61 -32.49 6.52 -12.26
N GLY A 62 -32.81 5.45 -13.00
CA GLY A 62 -32.21 5.17 -14.30
C GLY A 62 -30.77 4.64 -14.20
N PHE A 63 -30.47 3.86 -13.15
CA PHE A 63 -29.19 3.23 -12.91
C PHE A 63 -29.25 1.71 -13.14
N GLU A 64 -28.24 1.15 -13.81
CA GLU A 64 -28.11 -0.31 -14.02
C GLU A 64 -26.67 -0.78 -13.83
N ILE A 65 -26.48 -1.86 -13.08
CA ILE A 65 -25.19 -2.55 -12.93
C ILE A 65 -25.08 -3.71 -13.93
N ILE A 66 -23.88 -3.85 -14.49
CA ILE A 66 -23.44 -4.94 -15.36
C ILE A 66 -22.16 -5.51 -14.75
N GLY A 67 -22.28 -6.62 -14.02
CA GLY A 67 -21.12 -7.38 -13.55
C GLY A 67 -20.53 -8.21 -14.68
N VAL A 68 -19.25 -8.05 -14.99
CA VAL A 68 -18.54 -8.75 -16.06
C VAL A 68 -17.50 -9.68 -15.45
N ALA A 69 -17.79 -10.99 -15.46
CA ALA A 69 -16.82 -12.03 -15.12
C ALA A 69 -15.84 -12.22 -16.30
N ALA A 70 -14.76 -11.43 -16.31
CA ALA A 70 -13.79 -11.39 -17.43
C ALA A 70 -12.38 -11.92 -17.08
N CYS A 71 -12.19 -12.32 -15.83
CA CYS A 71 -10.88 -12.66 -15.26
C CYS A 71 -10.86 -14.07 -14.63
N GLU A 72 -11.78 -14.95 -15.05
CA GLU A 72 -11.80 -16.33 -14.55
C GLU A 72 -10.55 -17.13 -14.92
N LYS A 73 -10.25 -18.12 -14.09
CA LYS A 73 -9.15 -19.06 -14.29
C LYS A 73 -9.74 -20.46 -14.43
N ALA A 74 -9.76 -20.99 -15.66
CA ALA A 74 -10.17 -22.36 -15.95
C ALA A 74 -9.42 -22.88 -17.19
N ALA A 75 -9.48 -24.19 -17.45
CA ALA A 75 -8.83 -24.77 -18.63
C ALA A 75 -9.57 -24.40 -19.92
N THR A 76 -10.88 -24.22 -19.86
CA THR A 76 -11.73 -23.84 -21.00
C THR A 76 -12.75 -22.78 -20.63
N ALA A 77 -13.25 -22.05 -21.64
CA ALA A 77 -14.30 -21.04 -21.46
C ALA A 77 -15.61 -21.66 -20.94
N ASP A 78 -16.00 -22.83 -21.45
CA ASP A 78 -17.22 -23.53 -21.01
C ASP A 78 -17.15 -23.98 -19.54
N GLU A 79 -15.98 -24.46 -19.11
CA GLU A 79 -15.74 -24.81 -17.71
C GLU A 79 -15.82 -23.56 -16.83
N ALA A 80 -15.12 -22.48 -17.19
CA ALA A 80 -15.22 -21.21 -16.47
C ALA A 80 -16.67 -20.73 -16.37
N ARG A 81 -17.41 -20.72 -17.48
CA ARG A 81 -18.81 -20.28 -17.53
C ARG A 81 -19.69 -21.10 -16.59
N THR A 82 -19.56 -22.43 -16.64
CA THR A 82 -20.34 -23.35 -15.80
C THR A 82 -20.01 -23.15 -14.32
N ASN A 83 -18.73 -22.99 -13.98
CA ASN A 83 -18.28 -22.77 -12.62
C ASN A 83 -18.79 -21.43 -12.06
N VAL A 84 -18.71 -20.35 -12.84
CA VAL A 84 -19.25 -19.03 -12.44
C VAL A 84 -20.76 -19.11 -12.23
N ASP A 85 -21.48 -19.78 -13.12
CA ASP A 85 -22.94 -19.90 -13.04
C ASP A 85 -23.39 -20.67 -11.78
N ALA A 86 -22.76 -21.81 -11.50
CA ALA A 86 -23.01 -22.58 -10.29
C ALA A 86 -22.66 -21.77 -9.03
N TRP A 87 -21.50 -21.10 -9.04
CA TRP A 87 -21.03 -20.29 -7.92
C TRP A 87 -21.96 -19.11 -7.62
N LEU A 88 -22.46 -18.42 -8.64
CA LEU A 88 -23.43 -17.33 -8.47
C LEU A 88 -24.73 -17.84 -7.84
N THR A 89 -25.20 -19.01 -8.26
CA THR A 89 -26.41 -19.64 -7.69
C THR A 89 -26.24 -19.98 -6.21
N GLU A 90 -25.07 -20.50 -5.83
CA GLU A 90 -24.78 -20.90 -4.45
C GLU A 90 -24.50 -19.70 -3.54
N LYS A 91 -23.63 -18.78 -3.97
CA LYS A 91 -23.10 -17.70 -3.11
C LYS A 91 -23.93 -16.42 -3.16
N PHE A 92 -24.58 -16.14 -4.28
CA PHE A 92 -25.34 -14.91 -4.51
C PHE A 92 -26.73 -15.20 -5.10
N PRO A 93 -27.57 -16.01 -4.42
CA PRO A 93 -28.92 -16.35 -4.92
C PRO A 93 -29.84 -15.11 -5.05
N ASN A 94 -29.51 -14.02 -4.36
CA ASN A 94 -30.22 -12.75 -4.34
C ASN A 94 -29.60 -11.67 -5.25
N LEU A 95 -28.69 -12.04 -6.17
CA LEU A 95 -28.11 -11.11 -7.13
C LEU A 95 -29.21 -10.42 -7.96
N ASN A 96 -29.27 -9.09 -7.91
CA ASN A 96 -30.34 -8.30 -8.51
C ASN A 96 -29.91 -7.48 -9.74
N TYR A 97 -28.69 -7.69 -10.24
CA TYR A 97 -28.16 -6.99 -11.41
C TYR A 97 -27.71 -7.96 -12.52
N ARG A 98 -27.51 -7.41 -13.72
CA ARG A 98 -27.12 -8.21 -14.89
C ARG A 98 -25.70 -8.71 -14.71
N THR A 99 -25.48 -9.96 -15.06
CA THR A 99 -24.13 -10.55 -15.04
C THR A 99 -23.79 -11.13 -16.39
N ALA A 100 -22.72 -10.61 -16.98
CA ALA A 100 -22.13 -11.08 -18.21
C ALA A 100 -20.85 -11.88 -17.93
N PHE A 101 -20.51 -12.74 -18.88
CA PHE A 101 -19.32 -13.58 -18.87
C PHE A 101 -18.52 -13.30 -20.14
N ASP A 102 -17.20 -13.15 -19.99
CA ASP A 102 -16.29 -12.97 -21.12
C ASP A 102 -14.94 -13.67 -20.89
N CYS A 103 -14.72 -14.81 -21.54
CA CYS A 103 -13.39 -15.44 -21.60
C CYS A 103 -12.68 -15.17 -22.93
N THR A 104 -13.30 -14.47 -23.88
CA THR A 104 -12.67 -14.07 -25.14
C THR A 104 -11.58 -13.01 -24.94
N GLY A 105 -11.70 -12.23 -23.86
CA GLY A 105 -10.81 -11.14 -23.51
C GLY A 105 -11.14 -9.82 -24.22
N GLU A 106 -12.19 -9.77 -25.04
CA GLU A 106 -12.61 -8.54 -25.72
C GLU A 106 -13.01 -7.45 -24.73
N MET A 107 -13.69 -7.78 -23.63
CA MET A 107 -14.04 -6.79 -22.61
C MET A 107 -12.79 -6.22 -21.94
N LYS A 108 -11.78 -7.05 -21.67
CA LYS A 108 -10.51 -6.59 -21.09
C LYS A 108 -9.77 -5.66 -22.06
N LYS A 109 -9.66 -6.03 -23.33
CA LYS A 109 -9.03 -5.22 -24.37
C LYS A 109 -9.71 -3.87 -24.61
N LEU A 110 -11.04 -3.83 -24.48
CA LEU A 110 -11.80 -2.61 -24.73
C LEU A 110 -11.85 -1.68 -23.51
N TRP A 111 -11.85 -2.23 -22.30
CA TRP A 111 -12.07 -1.46 -21.07
C TRP A 111 -10.84 -1.38 -20.15
N LEU A 112 -10.27 -2.53 -19.78
CA LEU A 112 -9.19 -2.60 -18.77
C LEU A 112 -7.84 -2.17 -19.33
N GLU A 113 -7.42 -2.73 -20.47
CA GLU A 113 -6.12 -2.44 -21.08
C GLU A 113 -5.99 -0.95 -21.44
N PRO A 114 -6.97 -0.30 -22.11
CA PRO A 114 -6.80 1.08 -22.53
C PRO A 114 -6.95 2.06 -21.37
N SER A 115 -7.60 1.67 -20.26
CA SER A 115 -7.61 2.46 -19.02
C SER A 115 -6.41 2.19 -18.12
N SER A 116 -5.55 1.23 -18.50
CA SER A 116 -4.44 0.73 -17.67
C SER A 116 -4.87 0.26 -16.28
N SER A 117 -6.11 -0.21 -16.16
CA SER A 117 -6.66 -0.78 -14.93
C SER A 117 -6.59 -2.31 -15.01
N PHE A 118 -5.48 -2.89 -14.57
CA PHE A 118 -5.24 -4.33 -14.67
C PHE A 118 -5.71 -5.14 -13.44
N GLY A 119 -6.09 -4.46 -12.35
CA GLY A 119 -6.58 -5.09 -11.12
C GLY A 119 -8.10 -5.28 -11.13
N ILE A 120 -8.59 -6.23 -10.33
CA ILE A 120 -10.02 -6.38 -10.01
C ILE A 120 -10.23 -6.37 -8.48
N PRO A 121 -11.36 -5.85 -7.98
CA PRO A 121 -12.47 -5.26 -8.73
C PRO A 121 -12.10 -3.92 -9.38
N THR A 122 -12.65 -3.68 -10.58
CA THR A 122 -12.59 -2.37 -11.24
C THR A 122 -13.96 -2.00 -11.81
N SER A 123 -14.46 -0.86 -11.36
CA SER A 123 -15.71 -0.23 -11.73
C SER A 123 -15.49 0.84 -12.80
N PHE A 124 -16.37 0.85 -13.81
CA PHE A 124 -16.55 1.96 -14.74
C PHE A 124 -17.96 2.50 -14.62
N VAL A 125 -18.12 3.75 -14.18
CA VAL A 125 -19.42 4.42 -14.24
C VAL A 125 -19.53 5.14 -15.58
N VAL A 126 -20.59 4.87 -16.33
CA VAL A 126 -20.96 5.55 -17.56
C VAL A 126 -22.14 6.46 -17.27
N ASP A 127 -22.02 7.74 -17.58
CA ASP A 127 -23.07 8.73 -17.37
C ASP A 127 -24.17 8.69 -18.44
N ARG A 128 -25.18 9.55 -18.27
CA ARG A 128 -26.33 9.65 -19.19
C ARG A 128 -25.97 10.07 -20.60
N ASP A 129 -24.79 10.65 -20.83
CA ASP A 129 -24.33 11.01 -22.17
C ASP A 129 -23.53 9.88 -22.82
N GLY A 130 -23.41 8.72 -22.16
CA GLY A 130 -22.62 7.59 -22.64
C GLY A 130 -21.11 7.77 -22.48
N HIS A 131 -20.67 8.67 -21.60
CA HIS A 131 -19.26 8.89 -21.33
C HIS A 131 -18.86 8.33 -19.97
N ILE A 132 -17.60 7.94 -19.83
CA ILE A 132 -17.05 7.43 -18.58
C ILE A 132 -16.97 8.57 -17.56
N ALA A 133 -17.69 8.42 -16.46
CA ALA A 133 -17.70 9.34 -15.32
C ALA A 133 -16.76 8.88 -14.21
N TYR A 134 -16.42 7.60 -14.11
CA TYR A 134 -15.56 7.06 -13.06
C TYR A 134 -14.82 5.82 -13.53
N ILE A 135 -13.58 5.64 -13.06
CA ILE A 135 -12.76 4.43 -13.20
C ILE A 135 -12.09 4.18 -11.85
N GLY A 136 -12.32 3.04 -11.21
CA GLY A 136 -11.68 2.74 -9.92
C GLY A 136 -12.31 1.59 -9.14
N HIS A 137 -12.01 1.50 -7.84
CA HIS A 137 -12.57 0.49 -6.94
C HIS A 137 -14.06 0.79 -6.64
N PRO A 138 -14.93 -0.20 -6.37
CA PRO A 138 -16.34 0.05 -6.08
C PRO A 138 -16.62 0.77 -4.75
N ALA A 139 -15.70 0.73 -3.78
CA ALA A 139 -15.92 1.31 -2.44
C ALA A 139 -16.36 2.78 -2.41
N PRO A 140 -15.81 3.71 -3.23
CA PRO A 140 -16.22 5.12 -3.24
C PRO A 140 -17.55 5.40 -3.98
N LEU A 141 -18.26 4.38 -4.48
CA LEU A 141 -19.44 4.58 -5.32
C LEU A 141 -20.61 5.25 -4.59
N ASP A 142 -20.72 5.13 -3.26
CA ASP A 142 -21.75 5.86 -2.50
C ASP A 142 -21.60 7.38 -2.60
N ASP A 143 -20.37 7.88 -2.73
CA ASP A 143 -20.09 9.31 -2.88
C ASP A 143 -20.17 9.76 -4.35
N VAL A 144 -19.77 8.88 -5.27
CA VAL A 144 -19.69 9.19 -6.71
C VAL A 144 -21.06 9.10 -7.38
N LEU A 145 -21.82 8.02 -7.16
CA LEU A 145 -23.07 7.77 -7.89
C LEU A 145 -24.13 8.87 -7.73
N PRO A 146 -24.40 9.43 -6.53
CA PRO A 146 -25.35 10.54 -6.40
C PRO A 146 -24.98 11.74 -7.29
N LYS A 147 -23.69 12.06 -7.36
CA LYS A 147 -23.16 13.18 -8.14
C LYS A 147 -23.18 12.90 -9.64
N VAL A 148 -23.01 11.64 -10.05
CA VAL A 148 -23.19 11.24 -11.45
C VAL A 148 -24.68 11.30 -11.82
N LEU A 149 -25.55 10.77 -10.96
CA LEU A 149 -27.01 10.73 -11.16
C LEU A 149 -27.67 12.11 -11.17
N ASN A 150 -27.09 13.13 -10.55
CA ASN A 150 -27.59 14.51 -10.65
C ASN A 150 -26.83 15.36 -11.69
N GLY A 151 -25.85 14.79 -12.39
CA GLY A 151 -25.09 15.45 -13.45
C GLY A 151 -23.97 16.39 -12.98
N SER A 152 -23.71 16.50 -11.68
CA SER A 152 -22.68 17.40 -11.13
C SER A 152 -21.25 16.83 -11.15
N TRP A 153 -21.09 15.54 -11.42
CA TRP A 153 -19.78 14.87 -11.27
C TRP A 153 -18.77 15.16 -12.39
N ARG A 154 -19.08 14.86 -13.66
CA ARG A 154 -18.07 14.74 -14.74
C ARG A 154 -17.21 15.99 -14.94
N SER A 155 -17.79 17.18 -14.78
CA SER A 155 -17.08 18.46 -14.94
C SER A 155 -16.45 18.99 -13.65
N SER A 156 -16.70 18.34 -12.52
CA SER A 156 -16.24 18.77 -11.20
C SER A 156 -14.72 18.72 -11.06
N TYR A 157 -14.20 19.54 -10.15
CA TYR A 157 -12.79 19.47 -9.75
C TYR A 157 -12.45 18.13 -9.11
N GLU A 158 -13.37 17.58 -8.32
CA GLU A 158 -13.20 16.30 -7.63
C GLU A 158 -13.01 15.14 -8.61
N ALA A 159 -13.86 15.03 -9.64
CA ALA A 159 -13.73 14.00 -10.68
C ALA A 159 -12.39 14.09 -11.41
N LYS A 160 -11.95 15.31 -11.78
CA LYS A 160 -10.66 15.54 -12.42
C LYS A 160 -9.50 15.16 -11.50
N ALA A 161 -9.58 15.46 -10.21
CA ALA A 161 -8.56 15.08 -9.23
C ALA A 161 -8.49 13.56 -9.04
N VAL A 162 -9.62 12.86 -9.00
CA VAL A 162 -9.68 11.39 -8.94
C VAL A 162 -9.03 10.76 -10.17
N ASP A 163 -9.37 11.24 -11.38
CA ASP A 163 -8.78 10.69 -12.61
C ASP A 163 -7.28 10.99 -12.72
N ALA A 164 -6.86 12.20 -12.37
CA ALA A 164 -5.45 12.58 -12.35
C ALA A 164 -4.64 11.70 -11.38
N LYS A 165 -5.18 11.43 -10.18
CA LYS A 165 -4.53 10.55 -9.19
C LYS A 165 -4.43 9.10 -9.70
N ARG A 166 -5.48 8.60 -10.36
CA ARG A 166 -5.47 7.27 -10.99
C ARG A 166 -4.39 7.18 -12.08
N ILE A 167 -4.33 8.16 -12.98
CA ILE A 167 -3.32 8.22 -14.06
C ILE A 167 -1.91 8.31 -13.49
N SER A 168 -1.68 9.11 -12.44
CA SER A 168 -0.37 9.17 -11.75
C SER A 168 0.06 7.81 -11.23
N ARG A 169 -0.83 7.09 -10.53
CA ARG A 169 -0.53 5.75 -9.99
C ARG A 169 -0.22 4.73 -11.08
N VAL A 170 -0.96 4.77 -12.19
CA VAL A 170 -0.68 3.91 -13.35
C VAL A 170 0.71 4.21 -13.89
N ARG A 171 1.04 5.49 -14.08
CA ARG A 171 2.34 5.92 -14.57
C ARG A 171 3.46 5.46 -13.63
N GLU A 172 3.34 5.72 -12.33
CA GLU A 172 4.29 5.26 -11.30
C GLU A 172 4.48 3.73 -11.34
N SER A 173 3.39 2.97 -11.47
CA SER A 173 3.46 1.51 -11.61
C SER A 173 4.22 1.09 -12.88
N SER A 174 3.93 1.72 -14.02
CA SER A 174 4.59 1.40 -15.29
C SER A 174 6.09 1.72 -15.29
N LEU A 175 6.51 2.75 -14.54
CA LEU A 175 7.90 3.13 -14.39
C LEU A 175 8.62 2.24 -13.36
N SER A 176 7.94 1.82 -12.29
CA SER A 176 8.54 1.01 -11.21
C SER A 176 8.63 -0.48 -11.54
N GLN A 177 7.68 -1.03 -12.30
CA GLN A 177 7.64 -2.45 -12.63
C GLN A 177 8.93 -3.01 -13.28
N PRO A 178 9.52 -2.39 -14.32
CA PRO A 178 10.77 -2.89 -14.90
C PRO A 178 11.95 -2.82 -13.91
N ILE A 179 11.93 -1.83 -13.01
CA ILE A 179 12.95 -1.69 -11.96
C ILE A 179 12.82 -2.84 -10.95
N TYR A 180 11.61 -3.11 -10.46
CA TYR A 180 11.37 -4.22 -9.53
C TYR A 180 11.66 -5.59 -10.16
N ALA A 181 11.46 -5.75 -11.47
CA ALA A 181 11.81 -6.98 -12.18
C ALA A 181 13.32 -7.25 -12.20
N LYS A 182 14.16 -6.20 -12.17
CA LYS A 182 15.62 -6.31 -12.03
C LYS A 182 16.03 -6.44 -10.56
N LEU A 183 15.44 -5.62 -9.69
CA LEU A 183 15.76 -5.55 -8.28
C LEU A 183 15.44 -6.85 -7.53
N GLY A 184 14.28 -7.47 -7.81
CA GLY A 184 13.81 -8.66 -7.10
C GLY A 184 14.82 -9.82 -7.11
N PRO A 185 15.26 -10.28 -8.29
CA PRO A 185 16.30 -11.32 -8.40
C PRO A 185 17.61 -10.90 -7.75
N ALA A 186 18.09 -9.68 -7.99
CA ALA A 186 19.35 -9.19 -7.40
C ALA A 186 19.31 -9.17 -5.86
N MET A 187 18.20 -8.76 -5.27
CA MET A 187 17.98 -8.82 -3.82
C MET A 187 17.94 -10.25 -3.29
N GLN A 188 17.35 -11.18 -4.05
CA GLN A 188 17.24 -12.59 -3.66
C GLN A 188 18.60 -13.30 -3.71
N ASP A 189 19.42 -12.99 -4.71
CA ASP A 189 20.74 -13.57 -4.91
C ASP A 189 21.84 -12.84 -4.12
N GLU A 190 21.47 -11.81 -3.35
CA GLU A 190 22.38 -10.92 -2.62
C GLU A 190 23.43 -10.24 -3.53
N ASP A 191 23.11 -10.06 -4.81
CA ASP A 191 23.90 -9.29 -5.76
C ASP A 191 23.66 -7.79 -5.52
N TRP A 192 24.30 -7.26 -4.48
CA TRP A 192 24.13 -5.87 -4.05
C TRP A 192 24.59 -4.86 -5.10
N ALA A 193 25.52 -5.22 -5.99
CA ALA A 193 25.96 -4.36 -7.08
C ALA A 193 24.88 -4.26 -8.16
N ALA A 194 24.28 -5.38 -8.57
CA ALA A 194 23.15 -5.38 -9.50
C ALA A 194 21.91 -4.69 -8.89
N ALA A 195 21.65 -4.90 -7.59
CA ALA A 195 20.57 -4.24 -6.87
C ALA A 195 20.76 -2.72 -6.82
N LEU A 196 22.00 -2.24 -6.57
CA LEU A 196 22.33 -0.82 -6.60
C LEU A 196 22.05 -0.22 -7.98
N LEU A 197 22.55 -0.85 -9.05
CA LEU A 197 22.33 -0.38 -10.43
C LEU A 197 20.84 -0.29 -10.78
N ALA A 198 20.03 -1.28 -10.38
CA ALA A 198 18.59 -1.26 -10.60
C ALA A 198 17.92 -0.08 -9.86
N ILE A 199 18.32 0.18 -8.62
CA ILE A 199 17.78 1.30 -7.84
C ILE A 199 18.20 2.66 -8.40
N GLU A 200 19.45 2.82 -8.84
CA GLU A 200 19.93 4.04 -9.48
C GLU A 200 19.17 4.33 -10.78
N GLU A 201 18.90 3.30 -11.61
CA GLU A 201 18.01 3.42 -12.77
C GLU A 201 16.59 3.86 -12.37
N GLY A 202 16.08 3.31 -11.27
CA GLY A 202 14.78 3.69 -10.72
C GLY A 202 14.73 5.14 -10.26
N LEU A 203 15.76 5.60 -9.55
CA LEU A 203 15.86 6.98 -9.05
C LEU A 203 16.10 8.00 -10.16
N ALA A 204 16.75 7.61 -11.26
CA ALA A 204 16.89 8.47 -12.44
C ALA A 204 15.52 8.84 -13.06
N VAL A 205 14.51 7.99 -12.88
CA VAL A 205 13.16 8.18 -13.44
C VAL A 205 12.15 8.63 -12.37
N MET A 206 12.34 8.21 -11.12
CA MET A 206 11.48 8.56 -9.98
C MET A 206 12.34 8.99 -8.79
N PRO A 207 12.92 10.20 -8.85
CA PRO A 207 13.88 10.68 -7.85
C PRO A 207 13.29 10.84 -6.46
N ASP A 208 11.98 11.03 -6.34
CA ASP A 208 11.26 11.19 -5.06
C ASP A 208 10.63 9.89 -4.54
N SER A 209 10.89 8.74 -5.20
CA SER A 209 10.36 7.46 -4.75
C SER A 209 10.88 7.11 -3.36
N PHE A 210 9.98 7.08 -2.38
CA PHE A 210 10.27 6.71 -0.99
C PHE A 210 10.95 5.35 -0.91
N ASP A 211 10.39 4.34 -1.58
CA ASP A 211 10.93 2.98 -1.55
C ASP A 211 12.31 2.89 -2.19
N PHE A 212 12.53 3.57 -3.31
CA PHE A 212 13.83 3.52 -3.98
C PHE A 212 14.91 4.23 -3.16
N ARG A 213 14.61 5.39 -2.58
CA ARG A 213 15.57 6.09 -1.70
C ARG A 213 15.89 5.28 -0.45
N ARG A 214 14.89 4.63 0.16
CA ARG A 214 15.09 3.73 1.30
C ARG A 214 16.02 2.58 0.95
N VAL A 215 15.75 1.88 -0.16
CA VAL A 215 16.58 0.74 -0.59
C VAL A 215 17.98 1.20 -1.02
N HIS A 216 18.10 2.37 -1.65
CA HIS A 216 19.39 2.94 -2.03
C HIS A 216 20.28 3.17 -0.80
N ALA A 217 19.73 3.81 0.24
CA ALA A 217 20.44 4.03 1.50
C ALA A 217 20.83 2.69 2.15
N ASP A 218 19.92 1.72 2.22
CA ASP A 218 20.19 0.41 2.83
C ASP A 218 21.32 -0.34 2.12
N ILE A 219 21.30 -0.36 0.79
CA ILE A 219 22.33 -1.03 -0.02
C ILE A 219 23.68 -0.38 0.22
N LEU A 220 23.78 0.95 0.11
CA LEU A 220 25.06 1.65 0.27
C LEU A 220 25.60 1.58 1.70
N LEU A 221 24.76 1.88 2.69
CA LEU A 221 25.18 1.97 4.09
C LEU A 221 25.42 0.59 4.71
N HIS A 222 24.56 -0.39 4.46
CA HIS A 222 24.55 -1.64 5.22
C HIS A 222 25.01 -2.86 4.42
N LYS A 223 24.61 -2.97 3.15
CA LYS A 223 24.94 -4.16 2.33
C LYS A 223 26.34 -4.09 1.74
N LEU A 224 26.64 -3.01 1.02
CA LEU A 224 27.95 -2.75 0.41
C LEU A 224 28.92 -2.09 1.41
N ARG A 225 28.39 -1.41 2.43
CA ARG A 225 29.16 -0.59 3.39
C ARG A 225 30.04 0.45 2.67
N ASP A 226 29.57 0.98 1.55
CA ASP A 226 30.20 2.10 0.84
C ASP A 226 29.86 3.41 1.55
N ILE A 227 30.55 3.66 2.65
CA ILE A 227 30.37 4.87 3.47
C ILE A 227 30.71 6.14 2.69
N LYS A 228 31.63 6.05 1.72
CA LYS A 228 32.05 7.21 0.93
C LYS A 228 30.89 7.76 0.10
N THR A 229 30.08 6.88 -0.48
CA THR A 229 28.92 7.26 -1.28
C THR A 229 27.64 7.37 -0.42
N GLY A 230 27.45 6.43 0.50
CA GLY A 230 26.24 6.33 1.31
C GLY A 230 26.07 7.48 2.30
N LEU A 231 27.15 7.99 2.91
CA LEU A 231 27.03 9.02 3.94
C LEU A 231 26.59 10.40 3.40
N PRO A 232 27.14 10.93 2.28
CA PRO A 232 26.58 12.11 1.63
C PRO A 232 25.10 11.95 1.25
N LEU A 233 24.73 10.79 0.68
CA LEU A 233 23.35 10.49 0.33
C LEU A 233 22.44 10.49 1.56
N MET A 234 22.93 9.94 2.68
CA MET A 234 22.17 9.92 3.93
C MET A 234 21.91 11.35 4.44
N ARG A 235 22.88 12.26 4.35
CA ARG A 235 22.69 13.67 4.72
C ARG A 235 21.63 14.35 3.85
N GLU A 236 21.70 14.17 2.53
CA GLU A 236 20.67 14.67 1.61
C GLU A 236 19.28 14.11 1.96
N LEU A 237 19.22 12.81 2.28
CA LEU A 237 17.97 12.16 2.68
C LEU A 237 17.38 12.74 3.97
N VAL A 238 18.22 13.09 4.95
CA VAL A 238 17.80 13.76 6.19
C VAL A 238 17.28 15.17 5.90
N GLU A 239 18.01 15.96 5.11
CA GLU A 239 17.60 17.30 4.71
C GLU A 239 16.25 17.27 3.98
N ASP A 240 16.08 16.36 3.02
CA ASP A 240 14.83 16.17 2.30
C ASP A 240 13.69 15.72 3.22
N ALA A 241 13.96 14.80 4.14
CA ALA A 241 12.95 14.30 5.07
C ALA A 241 12.40 15.41 5.98
N ILE A 242 13.28 16.29 6.49
CA ILE A 242 12.90 17.42 7.35
C ILE A 242 12.12 18.48 6.55
N ASN A 243 12.51 18.74 5.31
CA ASN A 243 11.87 19.76 4.48
C ASN A 243 10.47 19.34 3.93
N LYS A 244 10.18 18.03 3.86
CA LYS A 244 8.91 17.48 3.35
C LYS A 244 7.77 17.56 4.39
N LYS A 245 7.24 18.76 4.66
CA LYS A 245 6.15 19.05 5.64
C LYS A 245 5.12 17.94 5.91
N PHE A 246 4.25 17.61 4.96
CA PHE A 246 3.06 16.77 5.19
C PHE A 246 3.34 15.25 5.14
N GLU A 247 4.51 14.84 4.65
CA GLU A 247 4.98 13.44 4.66
C GLU A 247 6.14 13.23 5.66
N ALA A 248 6.51 14.28 6.41
CA ALA A 248 7.75 14.34 7.18
C ALA A 248 7.94 13.13 8.09
N MET A 249 6.89 12.68 8.78
CA MET A 249 7.01 11.60 9.75
C MET A 249 7.52 10.29 9.13
N SER A 250 6.99 9.84 7.99
CA SER A 250 7.42 8.57 7.40
C SER A 250 8.86 8.65 6.86
N TRP A 251 9.22 9.79 6.25
CA TRP A 251 10.57 10.04 5.75
C TRP A 251 11.59 10.17 6.87
N VAL A 252 11.27 10.92 7.93
CA VAL A 252 12.16 11.12 9.09
C VAL A 252 12.36 9.79 9.84
N VAL A 253 11.29 9.01 10.05
CA VAL A 253 11.40 7.68 10.67
C VAL A 253 12.19 6.70 9.81
N MET A 254 11.96 6.70 8.48
CA MET A 254 12.73 5.87 7.55
C MET A 254 14.22 6.21 7.60
N ALA A 255 14.56 7.51 7.61
CA ALA A 255 15.94 7.96 7.69
C ALA A 255 16.57 7.57 9.04
N LEU A 256 15.85 7.77 10.14
CA LEU A 256 16.36 7.42 11.48
C LEU A 256 16.56 5.90 11.61
N ASN A 257 15.74 5.09 10.96
CA ASN A 257 15.92 3.64 10.94
C ASN A 257 17.22 3.19 10.27
N GLN A 258 17.69 3.90 9.24
CA GLN A 258 19.01 3.62 8.64
C GLN A 258 20.17 3.87 9.62
N LEU A 259 19.93 4.65 10.68
CA LEU A 259 20.97 5.05 11.62
C LEU A 259 20.84 4.35 12.97
N PHE A 260 19.62 4.10 13.44
CA PHE A 260 19.34 3.66 14.82
C PHE A 260 18.28 2.57 14.91
N HIS A 261 17.89 1.89 13.81
CA HIS A 261 17.02 0.72 13.97
C HIS A 261 17.77 -0.38 14.75
N PRO A 262 17.26 -0.88 15.90
CA PRO A 262 18.04 -1.75 16.80
C PRO A 262 18.44 -3.11 16.24
N THR A 263 17.79 -3.56 15.17
CA THR A 263 18.10 -4.84 14.50
C THR A 263 19.11 -4.69 13.37
N ILE A 264 19.56 -3.47 13.07
CA ILE A 264 20.57 -3.20 12.04
C ILE A 264 21.90 -2.95 12.75
N ASP A 265 22.96 -3.66 12.32
CA ASP A 265 24.32 -3.35 12.76
C ASP A 265 24.74 -2.00 12.17
N ASN A 266 24.84 -0.99 13.03
CA ASN A 266 25.23 0.37 12.68
C ASN A 266 26.62 0.75 13.23
N SER A 267 27.36 -0.22 13.79
CA SER A 267 28.64 0.02 14.46
C SER A 267 29.75 0.47 13.51
N HIS A 268 29.61 0.21 12.21
CA HIS A 268 30.55 0.60 11.16
C HIS A 268 30.31 2.03 10.63
N LEU A 269 29.21 2.68 10.98
CA LEU A 269 28.92 4.04 10.54
C LEU A 269 29.78 5.05 11.32
N PRO A 270 30.24 6.17 10.69
CA PRO A 270 30.97 7.21 11.40
C PRO A 270 30.15 7.80 12.54
N HIS A 271 30.71 7.74 13.75
CA HIS A 271 30.00 8.07 14.99
C HIS A 271 29.43 9.50 14.95
N ASP A 272 30.26 10.51 14.69
CA ASP A 272 29.83 11.91 14.82
C ASP A 272 28.72 12.28 13.82
N ASP A 273 28.85 11.88 12.56
CA ASP A 273 27.81 12.08 11.55
C ASP A 273 26.50 11.36 11.90
N ARG A 274 26.61 10.08 12.30
CA ARG A 274 25.45 9.25 12.67
C ARG A 274 24.67 9.90 13.81
N PHE A 275 25.35 10.33 14.86
CA PHE A 275 24.70 10.93 16.03
C PHE A 275 24.19 12.35 15.78
N ALA A 276 24.88 13.15 14.94
CA ALA A 276 24.38 14.47 14.54
C ALA A 276 23.04 14.35 13.78
N MET A 277 22.98 13.51 12.75
CA MET A 277 21.74 13.24 12.01
C MET A 277 20.68 12.60 12.91
N GLY A 278 21.07 11.65 13.76
CA GLY A 278 20.18 11.00 14.72
C GLY A 278 19.50 11.98 15.66
N LYS A 279 20.23 13.00 16.12
CA LYS A 279 19.69 14.07 16.96
C LYS A 279 18.61 14.86 16.23
N GLU A 280 18.92 15.37 15.04
CA GLU A 280 18.00 16.19 14.25
C GLU A 280 16.70 15.44 13.93
N LEU A 281 16.82 14.20 13.45
CA LEU A 281 15.67 13.35 13.16
C LEU A 281 14.84 13.00 14.41
N SER A 282 15.51 12.73 15.53
CA SER A 282 14.84 12.43 16.80
C SER A 282 14.05 13.62 17.34
N GLU A 283 14.64 14.82 17.28
CA GLU A 283 13.98 16.06 17.68
C GLU A 283 12.77 16.34 16.78
N GLN A 284 12.90 16.14 15.47
CA GLN A 284 11.79 16.31 14.52
C GLN A 284 10.63 15.33 14.78
N ILE A 285 10.92 14.05 15.08
CA ILE A 285 9.87 13.06 15.43
C ILE A 285 9.14 13.48 16.70
N LEU A 286 9.88 13.92 17.73
CA LEU A 286 9.30 14.30 19.02
C LEU A 286 8.51 15.61 18.95
N GLU A 287 8.88 16.53 18.06
CA GLU A 287 8.10 17.74 17.79
C GLU A 287 6.77 17.41 17.08
N LEU A 288 6.83 16.56 16.05
CA LEU A 288 5.66 16.18 15.27
C LEU A 288 4.71 15.24 16.03
N ASN A 289 5.24 14.41 16.93
CA ASN A 289 4.47 13.44 17.71
C ASN A 289 4.99 13.42 19.16
N PRO A 290 4.56 14.36 20.02
CA PRO A 290 5.08 14.49 21.37
C PRO A 290 4.60 13.35 22.30
N PRO A 291 5.41 12.97 23.33
CA PRO A 291 5.07 11.85 24.22
C PRO A 291 3.73 12.04 24.95
N GLN A 292 3.38 13.28 25.28
CA GLN A 292 2.19 13.63 26.06
C GLN A 292 0.91 13.79 25.21
N GLY A 293 1.00 13.79 23.87
CA GLY A 293 -0.18 13.94 23.00
C GLY A 293 -0.90 12.63 22.68
N ASP A 294 -2.09 12.69 22.08
CA ASP A 294 -2.83 11.50 21.62
C ASP A 294 -2.39 11.01 20.23
N GLY A 295 -1.16 11.36 19.80
CA GLY A 295 -0.67 11.04 18.46
C GLY A 295 -0.60 9.53 18.20
N ASP A 296 -1.12 9.12 17.04
CA ASP A 296 -1.10 7.73 16.60
C ASP A 296 0.33 7.24 16.30
N PHE A 297 0.50 5.91 16.26
CA PHE A 297 1.70 5.24 15.74
C PHE A 297 3.04 5.45 16.51
N LYS A 298 3.00 5.89 17.77
CA LYS A 298 4.22 6.06 18.60
C LYS A 298 5.07 4.79 18.70
N PHE A 299 4.43 3.62 18.75
CA PHE A 299 5.10 2.33 18.74
C PHE A 299 6.05 2.09 17.55
N GLY A 300 5.76 2.70 16.40
CA GLY A 300 6.59 2.57 15.20
C GLY A 300 7.70 3.60 15.11
N CYS A 301 7.47 4.83 15.56
CA CYS A 301 8.44 5.92 15.42
C CYS A 301 9.38 6.10 16.61
N TYR A 302 8.99 5.70 17.83
CA TYR A 302 9.83 5.91 19.02
C TYR A 302 10.90 4.83 19.19
N PHE A 303 10.78 3.68 18.52
CA PHE A 303 11.74 2.60 18.65
C PHE A 303 13.18 3.02 18.26
N PRO A 304 13.42 3.58 17.06
CA PRO A 304 14.75 4.09 16.70
C PRO A 304 15.15 5.37 17.47
N VAL A 305 14.18 6.19 17.93
CA VAL A 305 14.47 7.38 18.76
C VAL A 305 15.00 6.99 20.14
N ALA A 306 14.39 5.99 20.77
CA ALA A 306 14.84 5.47 22.04
C ALA A 306 16.24 4.84 21.92
N GLN A 307 16.51 4.14 20.81
CA GLN A 307 17.84 3.61 20.53
C GLN A 307 18.89 4.72 20.41
N TYR A 308 18.58 5.82 19.73
CA TYR A 308 19.44 7.00 19.70
C TYR A 308 19.76 7.52 21.10
N TYR A 309 18.75 7.76 21.95
CA TYR A 309 18.98 8.26 23.32
C TYR A 309 19.73 7.25 24.19
N TYR A 310 19.49 5.96 24.02
CA TYR A 310 20.20 4.92 24.76
C TYR A 310 21.68 4.90 24.40
N GLU A 311 22.00 4.88 23.11
CA GLU A 311 23.39 4.91 22.64
C GLU A 311 24.09 6.24 22.92
N SER A 312 23.34 7.35 23.00
CA SER A 312 23.86 8.67 23.37
C SER A 312 24.07 8.84 24.89
N GLY A 313 23.77 7.82 25.70
CA GLY A 313 23.94 7.81 27.14
C GLY A 313 22.76 8.37 27.96
N ASN A 314 21.67 8.80 27.33
CA ASN A 314 20.46 9.27 28.01
C ASN A 314 19.46 8.11 28.20
N LYS A 315 19.81 7.19 29.09
CA LYS A 315 19.04 5.97 29.35
C LYS A 315 17.62 6.25 29.86
N ASP A 316 17.45 7.23 30.73
CA ASP A 316 16.15 7.57 31.31
C ASP A 316 15.17 7.99 30.21
N ARG A 317 15.63 8.82 29.25
CA ARG A 317 14.82 9.24 28.11
C ARG A 317 14.50 8.08 27.18
N ALA A 318 15.45 7.17 26.95
CA ALA A 318 15.21 5.98 26.14
C ALA A 318 14.13 5.08 26.74
N ILE A 319 14.18 4.84 28.06
CA ILE A 319 13.19 4.04 28.79
C ILE A 319 11.82 4.69 28.71
N GLU A 320 11.70 5.99 28.99
CA GLU A 320 10.44 6.75 28.90
C GLU A 320 9.78 6.57 27.53
N LEU A 321 10.54 6.73 26.45
CA LEU A 321 10.01 6.64 25.09
C LEU A 321 9.56 5.22 24.74
N ILE A 322 10.29 4.18 25.17
CA ILE A 322 9.85 2.79 24.98
C ILE A 322 8.58 2.50 25.77
N GLU A 323 8.45 2.99 27.00
CA GLU A 323 7.22 2.80 27.79
C GLU A 323 6.01 3.49 27.13
N VAL A 324 6.19 4.70 26.60
CA VAL A 324 5.15 5.41 25.83
C VAL A 324 4.79 4.64 24.56
N ALA A 325 5.79 4.11 23.85
CA ALA A 325 5.60 3.27 22.67
C ALA A 325 4.76 2.02 22.99
N ILE A 326 5.09 1.30 24.07
CA ILE A 326 4.36 0.11 24.51
C ILE A 326 2.91 0.46 24.84
N LYS A 327 2.66 1.51 25.64
CA LYS A 327 1.30 1.96 25.99
C LYS A 327 0.47 2.33 24.76
N SER A 328 1.09 2.94 23.74
CA SER A 328 0.38 3.32 22.52
C SER A 328 -0.18 2.13 21.72
N LEU A 329 0.33 0.92 21.92
CA LEU A 329 -0.20 -0.29 21.25
C LEU A 329 -1.60 -0.65 21.74
N ASP A 330 -1.93 -0.35 23.00
CA ASP A 330 -3.23 -0.69 23.61
C ASP A 330 -4.40 0.03 22.94
N HIS A 331 -4.15 1.20 22.35
CA HIS A 331 -5.16 2.07 21.72
C HIS A 331 -5.07 2.12 20.19
N SER A 332 -4.18 1.32 19.59
CA SER A 332 -3.91 1.35 18.14
C SER A 332 -4.92 0.53 17.31
N GLU A 333 -6.14 1.03 17.14
CA GLU A 333 -7.06 0.52 16.11
C GLU A 333 -6.87 1.33 14.80
N PRO A 334 -6.74 0.71 13.61
CA PRO A 334 -7.00 -0.69 13.23
C PRO A 334 -5.72 -1.51 12.90
N VAL A 335 -4.76 -1.62 13.82
CA VAL A 335 -3.55 -2.44 13.58
C VAL A 335 -3.86 -3.93 13.81
N PRO A 336 -3.52 -4.86 12.89
CA PRO A 336 -3.75 -6.29 13.11
C PRO A 336 -3.00 -6.84 14.34
N ASP A 337 -3.63 -7.73 15.11
CA ASP A 337 -3.06 -8.27 16.36
C ASP A 337 -1.67 -8.89 16.19
N GLN A 338 -1.45 -9.65 15.11
CA GLN A 338 -0.14 -10.23 14.81
C GLN A 338 0.94 -9.17 14.59
N THR A 339 0.57 -8.02 14.05
CA THR A 339 1.48 -6.88 13.88
C THR A 339 1.73 -6.20 15.22
N LYS A 340 0.69 -5.98 16.04
CA LYS A 340 0.84 -5.45 17.41
C LYS A 340 1.78 -6.31 18.24
N GLN A 341 1.64 -7.64 18.17
CA GLN A 341 2.48 -8.58 18.92
C GLN A 341 3.96 -8.51 18.51
N ARG A 342 4.26 -8.33 17.21
CA ARG A 342 5.64 -8.17 16.72
C ARG A 342 6.30 -6.89 17.25
N TYR A 343 5.59 -5.77 17.21
CA TYR A 343 6.09 -4.52 17.81
C TYR A 343 6.25 -4.65 19.32
N LEU A 344 5.25 -5.21 20.01
CA LEU A 344 5.29 -5.40 21.46
C LEU A 344 6.51 -6.21 21.90
N THR A 345 6.78 -7.32 21.21
CA THR A 345 7.94 -8.18 21.52
C THR A 345 9.25 -7.41 21.38
N SER A 346 9.39 -6.63 20.31
CA SER A 346 10.62 -5.86 20.04
C SER A 346 10.82 -4.72 21.06
N LEU A 347 9.74 -4.02 21.41
CA LEU A 347 9.77 -2.95 22.41
C LEU A 347 10.05 -3.47 23.82
N LEU A 348 9.45 -4.60 24.21
CA LEU A 348 9.75 -5.25 25.50
C LEU A 348 11.20 -5.73 25.58
N GLN A 349 11.73 -6.29 24.48
CA GLN A 349 13.14 -6.66 24.45
C GLN A 349 14.06 -5.45 24.64
N ALA A 350 13.73 -4.31 24.00
CA ALA A 350 14.46 -3.07 24.17
C ALA A 350 14.38 -2.55 25.61
N LEU A 351 13.17 -2.51 26.19
CA LEU A 351 12.95 -2.10 27.57
C LEU A 351 13.79 -2.94 28.53
N ALA A 352 13.73 -4.27 28.39
CA ALA A 352 14.50 -5.18 29.23
C ALA A 352 16.02 -4.95 29.11
N ASN A 353 16.51 -4.74 27.89
CA ASN A 353 17.93 -4.44 27.65
C ASN A 353 18.35 -3.07 28.22
N TYR A 354 17.44 -2.09 28.24
CA TYR A 354 17.74 -0.75 28.74
C TYR A 354 17.74 -0.70 30.28
N THR A 355 16.81 -1.42 30.92
CA THR A 355 16.69 -1.48 32.38
C THR A 355 17.63 -2.51 33.02
N GLY A 356 18.01 -3.55 32.28
CA GLY A 356 18.73 -4.72 32.81
C GLY A 356 17.82 -5.70 33.56
N GLU A 357 16.51 -5.50 33.50
CA GLU A 357 15.50 -6.27 34.23
C GLU A 357 14.46 -6.86 33.26
N PRO A 358 13.77 -7.96 33.60
CA PRO A 358 12.68 -8.46 32.77
C PRO A 358 11.58 -7.42 32.56
N ALA A 359 11.09 -7.30 31.32
CA ALA A 359 10.02 -6.39 30.95
C ALA A 359 8.75 -7.18 30.57
N CYS A 360 7.59 -6.76 31.07
CA CYS A 360 6.31 -7.41 30.82
C CYS A 360 5.22 -6.40 30.44
N HIS A 361 4.36 -6.75 29.48
CA HIS A 361 3.14 -6.01 29.15
C HIS A 361 2.10 -6.93 28.52
N ALA A 362 0.83 -6.76 28.86
CA ALA A 362 -0.30 -7.53 28.32
C ALA A 362 -0.10 -9.07 28.33
N GLY A 363 0.54 -9.61 29.38
CA GLY A 363 0.78 -11.05 29.53
C GLY A 363 2.00 -11.60 28.76
N LEU A 364 2.70 -10.78 27.99
CA LEU A 364 3.99 -11.12 27.38
C LEU A 364 5.13 -10.61 28.27
N CYS A 365 6.16 -11.43 28.50
CA CYS A 365 7.35 -11.07 29.27
C CYS A 365 8.62 -11.46 28.50
N VAL A 366 9.62 -10.60 28.55
CA VAL A 366 10.92 -10.79 27.89
C VAL A 366 12.05 -10.49 28.88
N ALA A 367 13.09 -11.32 28.89
CA ALA A 367 14.28 -11.14 29.70
C ALA A 367 15.35 -10.32 28.94
N PRO A 368 16.24 -9.60 29.64
CA PRO A 368 17.37 -8.91 29.00
C PRO A 368 18.28 -9.91 28.27
N GLN A 369 18.72 -9.53 27.07
CA GLN A 369 19.71 -10.29 26.31
C GLN A 369 21.12 -9.80 26.64
N ASN A 370 21.98 -10.70 27.12
CA ASN A 370 23.40 -10.41 27.30
C ASN A 370 24.08 -10.42 25.92
N LYS A 371 24.64 -9.28 25.49
CA LYS A 371 25.43 -9.15 24.23
C LYS A 371 26.76 -9.93 24.21
N THR A 372 26.99 -10.90 25.10
CA THR A 372 28.29 -11.56 25.33
C THR A 372 28.40 -13.02 24.88
N SER A 373 27.56 -13.51 23.96
CA SER A 373 27.61 -14.93 23.55
C SER A 373 27.68 -15.24 22.04
N GLU A 374 28.18 -14.33 21.20
CA GLU A 374 28.42 -14.64 19.76
C GLU A 374 29.89 -14.61 19.31
N THR A 375 30.86 -14.35 20.19
CA THR A 375 32.30 -14.36 19.84
C THR A 375 33.12 -15.53 20.41
N GLN A 376 32.51 -16.53 21.03
CA GLN A 376 33.25 -17.69 21.59
C GLN A 376 33.19 -18.99 20.77
N ASN A 377 32.46 -19.05 19.65
CA ASN A 377 32.44 -20.26 18.80
C ASN A 377 33.32 -20.19 17.53
N ALA A 378 34.21 -19.20 17.42
CA ALA A 378 35.16 -19.09 16.29
C ALA A 378 36.62 -19.45 16.65
N VAL A 379 36.86 -20.10 17.79
CA VAL A 379 38.18 -20.66 18.14
C VAL A 379 38.02 -22.08 18.67
N THR A 380 37.50 -22.97 17.83
CA THR A 380 37.84 -24.41 17.76
C THR A 380 36.98 -25.06 16.68
N SER A 381 37.48 -25.07 15.44
CA SER A 381 37.26 -26.10 14.42
C SER A 381 38.27 -25.88 13.30
#